data_AF-A0A7T8HLU1-F1
#
_entry.id   AF-A0A7T8HLU1-F1
#
_cell.length_a   1.000
_cell.length_b   1.000
_cell.length_c   1.000
_cell.angle_alpha   90.00
_cell.angle_beta   90.00
_cell.angle_gamma   90.00
#
_symmetry.space_group_name_H-M   'P 1'
#
loop_
_entity.id
_entity.type
_entity.pdbx_description
1 polymer ?
#
loop_
_entity_poly.entity_id
_entity_poly.type
_entity_poly.pdbx_seq_one_letter_code
_entity_poly.pdbx_strand_id
1 'polypeptide(L)'
;MENVDIELRDLDEEELQQINKFMLSGCSCVLGPSDINGQKTPCFNWFNKEEVVYRREQSLEMSSISPSSLEAYVLGHFSAINRTDKKIKFQISGQRVCLSTFSFLLGMSKSSIQRLYAHYSSNGFIHKDNNSKGKPSKNPWNRDIHKRREGIKIFLENLIKDHGICIPGRVPSHHDFKSIRFPSHWNREVIYQKYVQWHALNLVSWKKRSDVCSVCHVHSEELALMFRDSLQKNTIEDWTSQIKSPIKEHIHHVKTEREDYNRRVEYSRNHPKTTALLTMDFSEAKSVPHSSVQIGTSHFLSLYKVNIFAIENEGLRRSNIYIFDEAEQ
;
A
#
# COMPACT_ATOMS: atom_id res chain seq x y z
N MET A 1 -13.23 34.81 3.97
CA MET A 1 -12.20 33.76 3.99
C MET A 1 -12.47 32.95 5.23
N GLU A 2 -13.32 31.93 5.10
CA GLU A 2 -13.55 30.97 6.18
C GLU A 2 -12.27 30.15 6.36
N ASN A 3 -11.85 30.06 7.61
CA ASN A 3 -10.71 29.28 8.05
C ASN A 3 -11.11 27.82 7.88
N VAL A 4 -10.66 27.18 6.79
CA VAL A 4 -10.85 25.76 6.59
C VAL A 4 -9.98 25.07 7.63
N ASP A 5 -10.61 24.51 8.67
CA ASP A 5 -9.94 23.58 9.58
C ASP A 5 -9.50 22.39 8.73
N ILE A 6 -8.21 22.36 8.42
CA ILE A 6 -7.57 21.22 7.79
C ILE A 6 -7.43 20.18 8.90
N GLU A 7 -8.34 19.22 8.95
CA GLU A 7 -8.16 18.00 9.75
C GLU A 7 -6.89 17.30 9.24
N LEU A 8 -5.82 17.39 10.02
CA LEU A 8 -4.57 16.69 9.78
C LEU A 8 -4.84 15.19 9.93
N ARG A 9 -4.23 14.37 9.07
CA ARG A 9 -4.33 12.91 9.19
C ARG A 9 -3.69 12.49 10.52
N ASP A 10 -4.19 11.41 11.15
CA ASP A 10 -3.68 10.91 12.44
C ASP A 10 -2.14 10.74 12.48
N LEU A 11 -1.51 10.40 11.35
CA LEU A 11 -0.05 10.28 11.20
C LEU A 11 0.69 11.62 11.32
N ASP A 12 0.08 12.71 10.88
CA ASP A 12 0.63 14.06 10.90
C ASP A 12 0.56 14.63 12.34
N GLU A 13 -0.45 14.25 13.13
CA GLU A 13 -0.56 14.62 14.55
C GLU A 13 0.48 13.91 15.43
N GLU A 14 0.71 12.62 15.25
CA GLU A 14 1.72 11.86 16.00
C GLU A 14 3.14 12.42 15.77
N GLU A 15 3.45 12.78 14.53
CA GLU A 15 4.73 13.39 14.16
C GLU A 15 4.90 14.78 14.79
N LEU A 16 3.86 15.61 14.75
CA LEU A 16 3.85 16.91 15.43
C LEU A 16 4.05 16.77 16.95
N GLN A 17 3.44 15.76 17.58
CA GLN A 17 3.65 15.46 19.00
C GLN A 17 5.11 15.08 19.29
N GLN A 18 5.73 14.26 18.44
CA GLN A 18 7.15 13.91 18.58
C GLN A 18 8.06 15.14 18.42
N ILE A 19 7.77 16.01 17.46
CA ILE A 19 8.51 17.26 17.25
C ILE A 19 8.37 18.18 18.48
N ASN A 20 7.16 18.39 18.98
CA ASN A 20 6.94 19.20 20.18
C ASN A 20 7.70 18.64 21.40
N LYS A 21 7.67 17.30 21.58
CA LYS A 21 8.43 16.64 22.64
C LYS A 21 9.94 16.82 22.49
N PHE A 22 10.45 16.76 21.26
CA PHE A 22 11.85 17.02 20.96
C PHE A 22 12.25 18.48 21.24
N MET A 23 11.39 19.45 20.92
CA MET A 23 11.67 20.86 21.23
C MET A 23 11.68 21.15 22.74
N LEU A 24 10.94 20.39 23.54
CA LEU A 24 10.91 20.54 24.99
C LEU A 24 12.07 19.84 25.72
N SER A 25 12.41 18.62 25.29
CA SER A 25 13.33 17.73 26.03
C SER A 25 14.64 17.41 25.29
N GLY A 26 14.62 17.50 23.96
CA GLY A 26 15.76 17.43 23.06
C GLY A 26 16.85 16.42 23.43
N CYS A 27 18.07 16.94 23.58
CA CYS A 27 19.24 16.16 23.97
C CYS A 27 19.98 16.83 25.13
N SER A 28 20.82 16.10 25.85
CA SER A 28 21.61 16.58 26.99
C SER A 28 23.09 16.85 26.67
N CYS A 29 23.42 17.09 25.40
CA CYS A 29 24.81 17.35 25.01
C CYS A 29 25.22 18.82 25.27
N VAL A 30 26.49 19.15 25.02
CA VAL A 30 27.06 20.51 25.17
C VAL A 30 27.64 21.04 23.84
N LEU A 31 26.97 20.70 22.73
CA LEU A 31 27.39 21.03 21.36
C LEU A 31 26.56 22.16 20.73
N GLY A 32 25.63 22.75 21.49
CA GLY A 32 24.76 23.85 21.08
C GLY A 32 25.42 25.23 21.11
N PRO A 33 24.63 26.27 20.81
CA PRO A 33 25.07 27.66 20.97
C PRO A 33 25.41 27.96 22.43
N SER A 34 26.29 28.93 22.65
CA SER A 34 26.52 29.45 24.00
C SER A 34 25.32 30.29 24.44
N ASP A 35 24.91 30.13 25.69
CA ASP A 35 23.92 31.00 26.31
C ASP A 35 24.49 32.42 26.57
N ILE A 36 23.64 33.30 27.09
CA ILE A 36 24.00 34.69 27.44
C ILE A 36 25.16 34.74 28.46
N ASN A 37 25.35 33.68 29.23
CA ASN A 37 26.40 33.54 30.23
C ASN A 37 27.65 32.81 29.71
N GLY A 38 27.71 32.49 28.40
CA GLY A 38 28.82 31.79 27.76
C GLY A 38 28.85 30.28 28.00
N GLN A 39 27.85 29.69 28.66
CA GLN A 39 27.73 28.25 28.86
C GLN A 39 27.19 27.56 27.62
N LYS A 40 27.77 26.41 27.26
CA LYS A 40 27.33 25.65 26.09
C LYS A 40 26.01 24.96 26.35
N THR A 41 25.03 25.23 25.50
CA THR A 41 23.72 24.59 25.55
C THR A 41 23.69 23.29 24.73
N PRO A 42 22.58 22.53 24.74
CA PRO A 42 22.43 21.37 23.88
C PRO A 42 22.27 21.68 22.40
N CYS A 43 22.73 20.77 21.52
CA CYS A 43 22.75 21.01 20.07
C CYS A 43 21.38 21.06 19.39
N PHE A 44 20.30 20.64 20.06
CA PHE A 44 18.98 20.84 19.48
C PHE A 44 18.58 22.33 19.46
N ASN A 45 19.19 23.17 20.31
CA ASN A 45 18.98 24.63 20.32
C ASN A 45 19.53 25.35 19.08
N TRP A 46 20.26 24.66 18.20
CA TRP A 46 20.63 25.22 16.90
C TRP A 46 19.43 25.39 15.96
N PHE A 47 18.34 24.66 16.20
CA PHE A 47 17.23 24.53 15.27
C PHE A 47 15.96 25.13 15.88
N ASN A 48 15.24 25.93 15.09
CA ASN A 48 13.89 26.35 15.45
C ASN A 48 12.87 25.26 15.06
N LYS A 49 11.62 25.42 15.49
CA LYS A 49 10.58 24.41 15.27
C LYS A 49 10.34 24.20 13.77
N GLU A 50 10.34 25.26 12.98
CA GLU A 50 10.09 25.24 11.55
C GLU A 50 11.16 24.43 10.81
N GLU A 51 12.43 24.59 11.19
CA GLU A 51 13.55 23.85 10.61
C GLU A 51 13.52 22.37 11.00
N VAL A 52 13.09 22.06 12.22
CA VAL A 52 12.90 20.67 12.66
C VAL A 52 11.77 20.01 11.86
N VAL A 53 10.63 20.68 11.68
CA VAL A 53 9.50 20.19 10.87
C VAL A 53 9.96 19.94 9.44
N TYR A 54 10.56 20.94 8.78
CA TYR A 54 11.04 20.82 7.41
C TYR A 54 11.98 19.61 7.22
N ARG A 55 12.92 19.38 8.14
CA ARG A 55 13.85 18.25 8.03
C ARG A 55 13.18 16.89 8.25
N ARG A 56 12.19 16.83 9.12
CA ARG A 56 11.38 15.63 9.35
C ARG A 56 10.54 15.31 8.12
N GLU A 57 9.88 16.30 7.54
CA GLU A 57 9.11 16.17 6.30
C GLU A 57 10.00 15.67 5.15
N GLN A 58 11.16 16.29 4.93
CA GLN A 58 12.12 15.82 3.92
C GLN A 58 12.54 14.35 4.14
N SER A 59 12.73 13.94 5.40
CA SER A 59 13.08 12.55 5.72
C SER A 59 11.91 11.59 5.47
N LEU A 60 10.68 12.02 5.76
CA LEU A 60 9.46 11.25 5.50
C LEU A 60 9.20 11.13 3.99
N GLU A 61 9.37 12.20 3.21
CA GLU A 61 9.33 12.20 1.75
C GLU A 61 10.37 11.24 1.17
N MET A 62 11.62 11.29 1.64
CA MET A 62 12.63 10.33 1.18
C MET A 62 12.28 8.88 1.55
N SER A 63 11.68 8.67 2.74
CA SER A 63 11.23 7.35 3.17
C SER A 63 10.04 6.82 2.37
N SER A 64 9.13 7.70 1.91
CA SER A 64 7.96 7.31 1.11
C SER A 64 8.36 6.88 -0.29
N ILE A 65 9.43 7.45 -0.85
CA ILE A 65 10.01 7.02 -2.13
C ILE A 65 10.59 5.60 -1.99
N SER A 66 11.56 5.40 -1.08
CA SER A 66 12.10 4.07 -0.75
C SER A 66 13.02 4.10 0.47
N PRO A 67 13.27 2.97 1.14
CA PRO A 67 14.30 2.88 2.20
C PRO A 67 15.70 3.28 1.70
N SER A 68 16.02 2.96 0.44
CA SER A 68 17.28 3.32 -0.21
C SER A 68 17.43 4.83 -0.44
N SER A 69 16.33 5.53 -0.70
CA SER A 69 16.31 6.98 -0.90
C SER A 69 16.62 7.71 0.41
N LEU A 70 16.02 7.27 1.53
CA LEU A 70 16.36 7.79 2.85
C LEU A 70 17.82 7.51 3.21
N GLU A 71 18.33 6.30 2.95
CA GLU A 71 19.76 5.99 3.18
C GLU A 71 20.67 6.90 2.35
N ALA A 72 20.37 7.12 1.07
CA ALA A 72 21.13 8.01 0.20
C ALA A 72 21.12 9.46 0.71
N TYR A 73 19.97 9.95 1.17
CA TYR A 73 19.84 11.27 1.78
C TYR A 73 20.73 11.41 3.03
N VAL A 74 20.72 10.42 3.93
CA VAL A 74 21.59 10.42 5.12
C VAL A 74 23.07 10.30 4.75
N LEU A 75 23.42 9.50 3.74
CA LEU A 75 24.81 9.44 3.23
C LEU A 75 25.29 10.80 2.73
N GLY A 76 24.40 11.59 2.11
CA GLY A 76 24.70 12.96 1.68
C GLY A 76 25.25 13.81 2.83
N HIS A 77 24.65 13.72 4.02
CA HIS A 77 25.14 14.41 5.21
C HIS A 77 26.51 13.92 5.71
N PHE A 78 26.92 12.69 5.39
CA PHE A 78 28.25 12.19 5.73
C PHE A 78 29.36 12.75 4.85
N SER A 79 29.06 13.21 3.61
CA SER A 79 30.08 13.87 2.76
C SER A 79 30.72 15.08 3.44
N ALA A 80 29.92 15.81 4.23
CA ALA A 80 30.37 16.99 4.95
C ALA A 80 31.25 16.68 6.17
N ILE A 81 31.39 15.40 6.55
CA ILE A 81 32.16 15.01 7.74
C ILE A 81 33.65 14.93 7.37
N ASN A 82 34.46 15.74 8.07
CA ASN A 82 35.92 15.67 7.98
C ASN A 82 36.44 14.30 8.43
N ARG A 83 37.07 13.56 7.50
CA ARG A 83 37.59 12.20 7.70
C ARG A 83 38.89 12.12 8.50
N THR A 84 39.51 13.26 8.80
CA THR A 84 40.81 13.35 9.47
C THR A 84 40.74 13.12 10.98
N ASP A 85 39.55 13.24 11.58
CA ASP A 85 39.34 13.07 13.01
C ASP A 85 39.00 11.62 13.41
N LYS A 86 39.61 11.12 14.49
CA LYS A 86 39.30 9.79 15.07
C LYS A 86 37.88 9.68 15.66
N LYS A 87 37.16 10.81 15.82
CA LYS A 87 35.81 10.85 16.39
C LYS A 87 34.84 11.41 15.36
N ILE A 88 33.75 10.69 15.12
CA ILE A 88 32.68 11.06 14.20
C ILE A 88 32.04 12.36 14.69
N LYS A 89 32.04 13.38 13.83
CA LYS A 89 31.42 14.68 14.10
C LYS A 89 30.26 14.85 13.13
N PHE A 90 29.06 14.47 13.56
CA PHE A 90 27.85 14.69 12.76
C PHE A 90 27.59 16.18 12.59
N GLN A 91 27.25 16.59 11.38
CA GLN A 91 26.98 17.98 11.05
C GLN A 91 25.68 18.12 10.27
N ILE A 92 24.92 19.16 10.58
CA ILE A 92 23.70 19.57 9.87
C ILE A 92 23.82 21.08 9.64
N SER A 93 23.74 21.52 8.38
CA SER A 93 23.96 22.92 7.98
C SER A 93 25.25 23.53 8.57
N GLY A 94 26.33 22.74 8.62
CA GLY A 94 27.62 23.14 9.22
C GLY A 94 27.69 23.07 10.74
N GLN A 95 26.56 22.99 11.45
CA GLN A 95 26.51 22.90 12.91
C GLN A 95 26.80 21.49 13.40
N ARG A 96 27.61 21.36 14.46
CA ARG A 96 27.89 20.05 15.07
C ARG A 96 26.73 19.59 15.95
N VAL A 97 26.30 18.36 15.72
CA VAL A 97 25.20 17.75 16.46
C VAL A 97 25.61 16.40 17.05
N CYS A 98 24.95 16.02 18.14
CA CYS A 98 25.11 14.69 18.72
C CYS A 98 24.32 13.65 17.92
N LEU A 99 24.63 12.37 18.11
CA LEU A 99 23.96 11.27 17.42
C LEU A 99 22.44 11.25 17.69
N SER A 100 21.97 11.63 18.88
CA SER A 100 20.53 11.65 19.17
C SER A 100 19.79 12.71 18.37
N THR A 101 20.32 13.93 18.30
CA THR A 101 19.73 15.01 17.50
C THR A 101 19.80 14.69 16.01
N PHE A 102 20.94 14.18 15.54
CA PHE A 102 21.09 13.75 14.14
C PHE A 102 20.09 12.64 13.77
N SER A 103 19.92 11.66 14.66
CA SER A 103 18.97 10.55 14.52
C SER A 103 17.53 11.01 14.46
N PHE A 104 17.16 11.97 15.32
CA PHE A 104 15.82 12.52 15.34
C PHE A 104 15.49 13.28 14.06
N LEU A 105 16.38 14.21 13.65
CA LEU A 105 16.15 15.09 12.50
C LEU A 105 16.07 14.33 11.18
N LEU A 106 16.80 13.21 11.04
CA LEU A 106 16.84 12.41 9.82
C LEU A 106 15.89 11.20 9.84
N GLY A 107 15.01 11.10 10.83
CA GLY A 107 14.01 10.02 10.87
C GLY A 107 14.56 8.60 10.96
N MET A 108 15.79 8.43 11.47
CA MET A 108 16.49 7.14 11.42
C MET A 108 17.04 6.77 12.79
N SER A 109 16.93 5.49 13.19
CA SER A 109 17.44 5.03 14.48
C SER A 109 18.96 5.22 14.63
N LYS A 110 19.42 5.45 15.87
CA LYS A 110 20.84 5.61 16.20
C LYS A 110 21.71 4.45 15.68
N SER A 111 21.22 3.21 15.79
CA SER A 111 21.93 2.01 15.34
C SER A 111 21.98 1.91 13.82
N SER A 112 20.94 2.34 13.10
CA SER A 112 20.97 2.44 11.64
C SER A 112 21.98 3.47 11.15
N ILE A 113 22.02 4.65 11.76
CA ILE A 113 23.01 5.69 11.42
C ILE A 113 24.44 5.21 11.66
N GLN A 114 24.71 4.56 12.80
CA GLN A 114 26.03 4.01 13.09
C GLN A 114 26.46 2.95 12.07
N ARG A 115 25.55 2.05 11.67
CA ARG A 115 25.82 1.05 10.63
C ARG A 115 26.06 1.68 9.26
N LEU A 116 25.25 2.68 8.90
CA LEU A 116 25.36 3.39 7.64
C LEU A 116 26.67 4.19 7.56
N TYR A 117 27.06 4.82 8.66
CA TYR A 117 28.34 5.53 8.77
C TYR A 117 29.54 4.57 8.67
N ALA A 118 29.49 3.42 9.35
CA ALA A 118 30.54 2.41 9.25
C ALA A 118 30.70 1.88 7.81
N HIS A 119 29.58 1.67 7.11
CA HIS A 119 29.56 1.33 5.70
C HIS A 119 30.19 2.44 4.85
N TYR A 120 29.71 3.68 5.02
CA TYR A 120 30.23 4.85 4.32
C TYR A 120 31.74 5.05 4.51
N SER A 121 32.23 4.81 5.72
CA SER A 121 33.65 4.98 6.05
C SER A 121 34.54 3.94 5.36
N SER A 122 34.01 2.74 5.14
CA SER A 122 34.73 1.63 4.50
C SER A 122 34.61 1.66 2.97
N ASN A 123 33.44 2.03 2.45
CA ASN A 123 33.06 1.83 1.05
C ASN A 123 32.73 3.16 0.31
N GLY A 124 32.67 4.29 1.01
CA GLY A 124 32.24 5.57 0.43
C GLY A 124 30.76 5.63 0.08
N PHE A 125 30.43 6.38 -0.97
CA PHE A 125 29.07 6.57 -1.52
C PHE A 125 28.59 5.38 -2.36
N ILE A 126 28.88 4.16 -1.90
CA ILE A 126 28.39 2.95 -2.55
C ILE A 126 27.09 2.55 -1.86
N HIS A 127 26.03 2.30 -2.63
CA HIS A 127 24.82 1.74 -2.07
C HIS A 127 25.16 0.40 -1.41
N LYS A 128 24.65 0.15 -0.21
CA LYS A 128 24.83 -1.15 0.42
C LYS A 128 24.06 -2.17 -0.41
N ASP A 129 24.75 -2.88 -1.29
CA ASP A 129 24.21 -4.11 -1.83
C ASP A 129 23.94 -5.01 -0.63
N ASN A 130 22.66 -5.28 -0.38
CA ASN A 130 22.31 -6.34 0.54
C ASN A 130 22.90 -7.63 -0.06
N ASN A 131 24.07 -8.01 0.43
CA ASN A 131 24.75 -9.30 0.19
C ASN A 131 23.93 -10.49 0.75
N SER A 132 22.60 -10.41 0.64
CA SER A 132 21.65 -11.51 0.62
C SER A 132 21.74 -12.31 -0.68
N LYS A 133 22.72 -12.04 -1.55
CA LYS A 133 23.17 -13.00 -2.56
C LYS A 133 23.96 -14.12 -1.87
N GLY A 134 23.24 -15.05 -1.23
CA GLY A 134 23.77 -16.36 -0.85
C GLY A 134 23.98 -16.69 0.63
N LYS A 135 23.70 -15.79 1.60
CA LYS A 135 23.72 -16.17 3.02
C LYS A 135 22.33 -16.65 3.47
N PRO A 136 22.16 -17.94 3.84
CA PRO A 136 20.89 -18.42 4.35
C PRO A 136 20.58 -17.71 5.67
N SER A 137 19.31 -17.35 5.86
CA SER A 137 18.91 -16.67 7.08
C SER A 137 19.12 -17.56 8.30
N LYS A 138 19.46 -16.94 9.43
CA LYS A 138 19.68 -17.60 10.73
C LYS A 138 18.44 -18.35 11.26
N ASN A 139 17.27 -18.11 10.67
CA ASN A 139 16.06 -18.86 10.99
C ASN A 139 16.15 -20.28 10.38
N PRO A 140 16.06 -21.36 11.18
CA PRO A 140 16.09 -22.75 10.70
C PRO A 140 15.11 -23.04 9.55
N TRP A 141 13.97 -22.34 9.54
CA TRP A 141 12.95 -22.45 8.50
C TRP A 141 13.42 -21.89 7.16
N ASN A 142 14.41 -20.96 7.14
CA ASN A 142 14.98 -20.29 5.97
C ASN A 142 16.19 -21.01 5.32
N ARG A 143 16.47 -22.26 5.70
CA ARG A 143 17.65 -23.00 5.22
C ARG A 143 17.51 -23.58 3.80
N ASP A 144 16.31 -23.98 3.39
CA ASP A 144 16.07 -24.49 2.03
C ASP A 144 15.33 -23.45 1.18
N ILE A 145 16.12 -22.49 0.69
CA ILE A 145 15.63 -21.40 -0.15
C ILE A 145 15.00 -21.92 -1.45
N HIS A 146 15.43 -23.08 -1.94
CA HIS A 146 14.94 -23.68 -3.18
C HIS A 146 13.55 -24.28 -2.97
N LYS A 147 13.35 -25.11 -1.93
CA LYS A 147 12.02 -25.64 -1.59
C LYS A 147 11.02 -24.53 -1.29
N ARG A 148 11.45 -23.46 -0.61
CA ARG A 148 10.56 -22.32 -0.39
C ARG A 148 10.26 -21.56 -1.67
N ARG A 149 11.26 -21.24 -2.48
CA ARG A 149 11.03 -20.54 -3.75
C ARG A 149 10.07 -21.33 -4.63
N GLU A 150 10.20 -22.65 -4.66
CA GLU A 150 9.27 -23.52 -5.36
C GLU A 150 7.88 -23.50 -4.71
N GLY A 151 7.78 -23.57 -3.38
CA GLY A 151 6.50 -23.45 -2.67
C GLY A 151 5.79 -22.11 -2.88
N ILE A 152 6.53 -20.99 -2.85
CA ILE A 152 6.02 -19.64 -3.14
C ILE A 152 5.62 -19.55 -4.62
N LYS A 153 6.42 -20.10 -5.53
CA LYS A 153 6.10 -20.13 -6.95
C LYS A 153 4.83 -20.93 -7.21
N ILE A 154 4.70 -22.14 -6.65
CA ILE A 154 3.49 -22.97 -6.75
C ILE A 154 2.29 -22.23 -6.16
N PHE A 155 2.45 -21.58 -4.99
CA PHE A 155 1.42 -20.75 -4.39
C PHE A 155 0.99 -19.62 -5.35
N LEU A 156 1.93 -18.84 -5.87
CA LEU A 156 1.63 -17.73 -6.77
C LEU A 156 1.04 -18.22 -8.09
N GLU A 157 1.53 -19.32 -8.67
CA GLU A 157 0.98 -19.90 -9.91
C GLU A 157 -0.45 -20.39 -9.70
N ASN A 158 -0.74 -21.06 -8.59
CA ASN A 158 -2.11 -21.49 -8.27
C ASN A 158 -3.01 -20.28 -7.99
N LEU A 159 -2.50 -19.30 -7.24
CA LEU A 159 -3.23 -18.07 -6.95
C LEU A 159 -3.52 -17.25 -8.22
N ILE A 160 -2.60 -17.24 -9.19
CA ILE A 160 -2.78 -16.61 -10.51
C ILE A 160 -3.71 -17.44 -11.40
N LYS A 161 -3.68 -18.77 -11.34
CA LYS A 161 -4.67 -19.61 -12.06
C LYS A 161 -6.08 -19.33 -11.58
N ASP A 162 -6.26 -19.14 -10.28
CA ASP A 162 -7.57 -19.02 -9.65
C ASP A 162 -8.12 -17.58 -9.70
N HIS A 163 -7.25 -16.58 -9.56
CA HIS A 163 -7.63 -15.17 -9.42
C HIS A 163 -6.99 -14.25 -10.44
N GLY A 164 -6.08 -14.77 -11.25
CA GLY A 164 -5.38 -13.99 -12.23
C GLY A 164 -6.31 -13.56 -13.35
N ILE A 165 -6.21 -12.28 -13.70
CA ILE A 165 -6.96 -11.68 -14.78
C ILE A 165 -6.00 -11.62 -15.98
N CYS A 166 -6.46 -12.16 -17.11
CA CYS A 166 -5.70 -12.06 -18.36
C CYS A 166 -5.65 -10.59 -18.81
N ILE A 167 -4.49 -10.15 -19.26
CA ILE A 167 -4.34 -8.81 -19.82
C ILE A 167 -5.23 -8.72 -21.08
N PRO A 168 -6.14 -7.74 -21.17
CA PRO A 168 -7.00 -7.58 -22.34
C PRO A 168 -6.16 -7.44 -23.61
N GLY A 169 -6.54 -8.15 -24.66
CA GLY A 169 -5.83 -8.18 -25.96
C GLY A 169 -4.87 -9.35 -26.17
N ARG A 170 -4.72 -10.27 -25.21
CA ARG A 170 -4.02 -11.55 -25.43
C ARG A 170 -4.97 -12.74 -25.36
N VAL A 171 -4.85 -13.65 -26.34
CA VAL A 171 -5.70 -14.83 -26.47
C VAL A 171 -5.42 -15.80 -25.31
N PRO A 172 -6.44 -16.33 -24.60
CA PRO A 172 -6.27 -17.24 -23.46
C PRO A 172 -5.66 -18.61 -23.80
N SER A 173 -5.31 -18.88 -25.06
CA SER A 173 -4.93 -20.20 -25.55
C SER A 173 -3.52 -20.64 -25.14
N HIS A 174 -2.78 -19.82 -24.40
CA HIS A 174 -1.54 -20.21 -23.74
C HIS A 174 -1.53 -19.66 -22.31
N HIS A 175 -1.35 -20.54 -21.32
CA HIS A 175 -1.10 -20.17 -19.92
C HIS A 175 0.30 -19.55 -19.75
N ASP A 176 0.60 -18.50 -20.51
CA ASP A 176 1.79 -17.71 -20.29
C ASP A 176 1.53 -16.80 -19.08
N PHE A 177 2.09 -17.15 -17.92
CA PHE A 177 1.98 -16.36 -16.70
C PHE A 177 2.47 -14.91 -16.86
N LYS A 178 3.24 -14.59 -17.92
CA LYS A 178 3.59 -13.20 -18.26
C LYS A 178 2.39 -12.36 -18.69
N SER A 179 1.32 -13.00 -19.16
CA SER A 179 0.07 -12.36 -19.62
C SER A 179 -1.06 -12.36 -18.58
N ILE A 180 -0.81 -12.83 -17.36
CA ILE A 180 -1.80 -12.86 -16.28
C ILE A 180 -1.32 -11.95 -15.14
N ARG A 181 -2.23 -11.20 -14.54
CA ARG A 181 -1.96 -10.29 -13.42
C ARG A 181 -2.88 -10.58 -12.25
N PHE A 182 -2.43 -10.30 -11.03
CA PHE A 182 -3.32 -10.30 -9.88
C PHE A 182 -4.32 -9.14 -9.96
N PRO A 183 -5.51 -9.26 -9.35
CA PRO A 183 -6.47 -8.16 -9.32
C PRO A 183 -5.91 -6.96 -8.56
N SER A 184 -6.13 -5.72 -9.00
CA SER A 184 -5.33 -4.57 -8.55
C SER A 184 -5.47 -4.21 -7.06
N HIS A 185 -6.67 -4.35 -6.49
CA HIS A 185 -6.90 -4.18 -5.04
C HIS A 185 -6.17 -5.25 -4.17
N TRP A 186 -5.45 -6.22 -4.75
CA TRP A 186 -4.50 -7.07 -4.04
C TRP A 186 -3.12 -6.42 -4.01
N ASN A 187 -2.89 -5.66 -2.94
CA ASN A 187 -1.56 -5.18 -2.62
C ASN A 187 -0.70 -6.31 -2.01
N ARG A 188 0.58 -6.01 -1.76
CA ARG A 188 1.54 -6.95 -1.17
C ARG A 188 1.06 -7.54 0.16
N GLU A 189 0.35 -6.76 0.97
CA GLU A 189 -0.18 -7.20 2.26
C GLU A 189 -1.28 -8.25 2.07
N VAL A 190 -2.22 -8.03 1.14
CA VAL A 190 -3.27 -9.01 0.84
C VAL A 190 -2.69 -10.32 0.31
N ILE A 191 -1.68 -10.24 -0.57
CA ILE A 191 -1.00 -11.43 -1.09
C ILE A 191 -0.23 -12.14 0.03
N TYR A 192 0.40 -11.39 0.94
CA TYR A 192 1.10 -11.94 2.09
C TYR A 192 0.15 -12.60 3.09
N GLN A 193 -1.01 -12.00 3.38
CA GLN A 193 -2.03 -12.62 4.22
C GLN A 193 -2.58 -13.90 3.59
N LYS A 194 -2.79 -13.92 2.27
CA LYS A 194 -3.16 -15.14 1.53
C LYS A 194 -2.06 -16.19 1.55
N TYR A 195 -0.79 -15.79 1.51
CA TYR A 195 0.34 -16.71 1.67
C TYR A 195 0.40 -17.27 3.09
N VAL A 196 0.20 -16.45 4.13
CA VAL A 196 0.12 -16.89 5.52
C VAL A 196 -1.05 -17.85 5.74
N GLN A 197 -2.21 -17.54 5.14
CA GLN A 197 -3.37 -18.44 5.12
C GLN A 197 -3.04 -19.74 4.40
N TRP A 198 -2.55 -19.72 3.16
CA TRP A 198 -2.15 -20.92 2.41
C TRP A 198 -1.12 -21.79 3.15
N HIS A 199 -0.19 -21.15 3.86
CA HIS A 199 0.84 -21.83 4.62
C HIS A 199 0.36 -22.35 5.98
N ALA A 200 -0.69 -21.76 6.55
CA ALA A 200 -1.43 -22.26 7.71
C ALA A 200 -2.45 -23.35 7.31
N LEU A 201 -2.89 -23.33 6.05
CA LEU A 201 -3.97 -24.14 5.48
C LEU A 201 -3.42 -25.15 4.46
N ASN A 202 -2.68 -26.14 4.97
CA ASN A 202 -2.71 -27.49 4.40
C ASN A 202 -4.12 -28.14 4.51
N LEU A 203 -5.14 -27.38 4.87
CA LEU A 203 -6.55 -27.72 4.91
C LEU A 203 -7.32 -26.44 4.59
N VAL A 204 -8.27 -26.51 3.66
CA VAL A 204 -9.32 -25.53 3.33
C VAL A 204 -9.09 -24.70 2.06
N SER A 205 -9.99 -24.98 1.10
CA SER A 205 -10.26 -24.36 -0.19
C SER A 205 -10.80 -22.92 -0.07
N TRP A 206 -10.86 -22.20 -1.22
CA TRP A 206 -11.72 -21.03 -1.57
C TRP A 206 -11.05 -19.62 -1.61
N LYS A 207 -11.41 -18.61 -2.46
CA LYS A 207 -12.49 -18.43 -3.47
C LYS A 207 -12.31 -17.18 -4.38
N LYS A 208 -12.86 -17.22 -5.62
CA LYS A 208 -13.00 -16.14 -6.63
C LYS A 208 -13.77 -14.91 -6.12
N ARG A 209 -13.45 -13.71 -6.64
CA ARG A 209 -14.30 -12.51 -6.48
C ARG A 209 -15.54 -12.60 -7.35
N SER A 210 -16.68 -12.27 -6.75
CA SER A 210 -17.98 -12.07 -7.39
C SER A 210 -18.53 -10.69 -7.02
N ASP A 211 -19.29 -10.11 -7.92
CA ASP A 211 -20.24 -8.98 -7.84
C ASP A 211 -21.38 -9.17 -6.81
N VAL A 212 -21.16 -10.04 -5.84
CA VAL A 212 -22.17 -10.53 -4.90
C VAL A 212 -21.71 -10.15 -3.50
N CYS A 213 -22.60 -9.59 -2.68
CA CYS A 213 -22.24 -9.15 -1.33
C CYS A 213 -21.65 -10.31 -0.52
N SER A 214 -20.79 -10.00 0.46
CA SER A 214 -20.07 -10.98 1.26
C SER A 214 -21.01 -11.99 1.94
N VAL A 215 -22.21 -11.55 2.33
CA VAL A 215 -23.23 -12.40 2.95
C VAL A 215 -23.84 -13.38 1.94
N CYS A 216 -24.28 -12.90 0.77
CA CYS A 216 -24.74 -13.77 -0.33
C CYS A 216 -23.66 -14.77 -0.75
N HIS A 217 -22.40 -14.34 -0.72
CA HIS A 217 -21.27 -15.18 -1.07
C HIS A 217 -21.06 -16.33 -0.07
N VAL A 218 -21.09 -16.04 1.23
CA VAL A 218 -21.03 -17.06 2.29
C VAL A 218 -22.24 -17.99 2.22
N HIS A 219 -23.44 -17.44 2.08
CA HIS A 219 -24.67 -18.23 1.99
C HIS A 219 -24.71 -19.10 0.72
N SER A 220 -24.18 -18.63 -0.40
CA SER A 220 -24.06 -19.45 -1.63
C SER A 220 -23.14 -20.67 -1.43
N GLU A 221 -22.10 -20.50 -0.60
CA GLU A 221 -21.15 -21.55 -0.26
C GLU A 221 -21.78 -22.59 0.65
N GLU A 222 -22.50 -22.13 1.68
CA GLU A 222 -23.26 -23.01 2.58
C GLU A 222 -24.31 -23.81 1.81
N LEU A 223 -25.07 -23.16 0.93
CA LEU A 223 -26.05 -23.84 0.07
C LEU A 223 -25.37 -24.86 -0.85
N ALA A 224 -24.24 -24.52 -1.47
CA ALA A 224 -23.50 -25.43 -2.34
C ALA A 224 -22.96 -26.66 -1.61
N LEU A 225 -22.53 -26.51 -0.35
CA LEU A 225 -22.12 -27.63 0.50
C LEU A 225 -23.32 -28.53 0.85
N MET A 226 -24.45 -27.93 1.24
CA MET A 226 -25.69 -28.67 1.51
C MET A 226 -26.14 -29.49 0.29
N PHE A 227 -26.09 -28.91 -0.92
CA PHE A 227 -26.39 -29.60 -2.17
C PHE A 227 -25.41 -30.73 -2.50
N ARG A 228 -24.14 -30.62 -2.10
CA ARG A 228 -23.14 -31.66 -2.35
C ARG A 228 -23.32 -32.85 -1.42
N ASP A 229 -23.58 -32.59 -0.15
CA ASP A 229 -23.80 -33.63 0.87
C ASP A 229 -25.10 -34.41 0.61
N SER A 230 -26.11 -33.76 0.03
CA SER A 230 -27.35 -34.43 -0.36
C SER A 230 -27.18 -35.37 -1.55
N LEU A 231 -26.46 -34.93 -2.59
CA LEU A 231 -26.14 -35.75 -3.76
C LEU A 231 -25.36 -37.02 -3.39
N GLN A 232 -24.53 -36.98 -2.35
CA GLN A 232 -23.83 -38.17 -1.86
C GLN A 232 -24.72 -39.15 -1.10
N LYS A 233 -25.82 -38.67 -0.50
CA LYS A 233 -26.72 -39.49 0.33
C LYS A 233 -27.93 -40.06 -0.44
N ASN A 234 -28.08 -39.74 -1.72
CA ASN A 234 -29.18 -40.19 -2.59
C ASN A 234 -30.59 -39.95 -2.03
N THR A 235 -30.74 -39.00 -1.11
CA THR A 235 -32.04 -38.58 -0.59
C THR A 235 -32.55 -37.40 -1.41
N ILE A 236 -33.72 -37.54 -2.03
CA ILE A 236 -34.44 -36.42 -2.67
C ILE A 236 -35.48 -35.94 -1.65
N GLU A 237 -35.01 -35.23 -0.64
CA GLU A 237 -35.90 -34.56 0.32
C GLU A 237 -36.14 -33.11 -0.11
N ASP A 238 -37.25 -32.49 0.31
CA ASP A 238 -37.50 -31.06 0.08
C ASP A 238 -36.53 -30.21 0.91
N TRP A 239 -35.38 -29.91 0.31
CA TRP A 239 -34.26 -29.15 0.90
C TRP A 239 -34.67 -27.75 1.35
N THR A 240 -35.76 -27.20 0.83
CA THR A 240 -36.26 -25.87 1.17
C THR A 240 -36.57 -25.76 2.67
N SER A 241 -37.01 -26.86 3.29
CA SER A 241 -37.27 -26.94 4.73
C SER A 241 -35.99 -26.88 5.58
N GLN A 242 -34.87 -27.36 5.03
CA GLN A 242 -33.57 -27.47 5.73
C GLN A 242 -32.69 -26.23 5.59
N ILE A 243 -33.00 -25.32 4.67
CA ILE A 243 -32.29 -24.03 4.54
C ILE A 243 -32.48 -23.23 5.84
N LYS A 244 -31.36 -22.86 6.46
CA LYS A 244 -31.33 -22.09 7.71
C LYS A 244 -32.09 -20.77 7.57
N SER A 245 -32.82 -20.35 8.62
CA SER A 245 -33.58 -19.08 8.66
C SER A 245 -32.77 -17.87 8.18
N PRO A 246 -31.50 -17.67 8.62
CA PRO A 246 -30.71 -16.50 8.22
C PRO A 246 -30.44 -16.41 6.70
N ILE A 247 -30.34 -17.55 6.01
CA ILE A 247 -30.16 -17.60 4.56
C ILE A 247 -31.46 -17.15 3.87
N LYS A 248 -32.62 -17.63 4.35
CA LYS A 248 -33.93 -17.26 3.81
C LYS A 248 -34.21 -15.77 3.99
N GLU A 249 -33.95 -15.26 5.18
CA GLU A 249 -34.10 -13.84 5.53
C GLU A 249 -33.20 -12.95 4.64
N HIS A 250 -31.94 -13.32 4.46
CA HIS A 250 -31.04 -12.58 3.61
C HIS A 250 -31.46 -12.60 2.13
N ILE A 251 -31.88 -13.75 1.60
CA ILE A 251 -32.40 -13.85 0.24
C ILE A 251 -33.63 -12.96 0.07
N HIS A 252 -34.53 -12.94 1.05
CA HIS A 252 -35.71 -12.09 1.03
C HIS A 252 -35.31 -10.60 1.02
N HIS A 253 -34.38 -10.21 1.88
CA HIS A 253 -33.86 -8.84 1.92
C HIS A 253 -33.27 -8.39 0.57
N VAL A 254 -32.39 -9.19 -0.02
CA VAL A 254 -31.73 -8.88 -1.30
C VAL A 254 -32.75 -8.80 -2.45
N LYS A 255 -33.78 -9.64 -2.44
CA LYS A 255 -34.89 -9.54 -3.41
C LYS A 255 -35.65 -8.22 -3.26
N THR A 256 -36.01 -7.86 -2.03
CA THR A 256 -36.71 -6.60 -1.74
C THR A 256 -35.88 -5.39 -2.16
N GLU A 257 -34.58 -5.37 -1.87
CA GLU A 257 -33.67 -4.30 -2.30
C GLU A 257 -33.57 -4.21 -3.82
N ARG A 258 -33.49 -5.36 -4.51
CA ARG A 258 -33.41 -5.41 -5.97
C ARG A 258 -34.70 -4.90 -6.61
N GLU A 259 -35.85 -5.26 -6.05
CA GLU A 259 -37.15 -4.78 -6.50
C GLU A 259 -37.30 -3.27 -6.29
N ASP A 260 -36.86 -2.75 -5.14
CA ASP A 260 -36.90 -1.30 -4.86
C ASP A 260 -35.95 -0.53 -5.78
N TYR A 261 -34.74 -1.02 -6.02
CA TYR A 261 -33.82 -0.46 -6.99
C TYR A 261 -34.46 -0.40 -8.39
N ASN A 262 -35.01 -1.50 -8.88
CA ASN A 262 -35.66 -1.54 -10.20
C ASN A 262 -36.83 -0.56 -10.29
N ARG A 263 -37.64 -0.44 -9.23
CA ARG A 263 -38.74 0.52 -9.14
C ARG A 263 -38.23 1.96 -9.24
N ARG A 264 -37.13 2.29 -8.55
CA ARG A 264 -36.51 3.63 -8.60
C ARG A 264 -35.89 3.94 -9.96
N VAL A 265 -35.28 2.95 -10.61
CA VAL A 265 -34.77 3.08 -11.99
C VAL A 265 -35.92 3.44 -12.93
N GLU A 266 -37.02 2.69 -12.87
CA GLU A 266 -38.21 2.92 -13.71
C GLU A 266 -38.84 4.28 -13.43
N TYR A 267 -38.97 4.65 -12.16
CA TYR A 267 -39.46 5.97 -11.77
C TYR A 267 -38.58 7.11 -12.31
N SER A 268 -37.26 6.99 -12.21
CA SER A 268 -36.31 7.98 -12.74
C SER A 268 -36.36 8.08 -14.27
N ARG A 269 -36.59 6.96 -14.98
CA ARG A 269 -36.81 6.95 -16.44
C ARG A 269 -38.07 7.71 -16.85
N ASN A 270 -39.14 7.59 -16.07
CA ASN A 270 -40.41 8.27 -16.34
C ASN A 270 -40.38 9.75 -15.92
N HIS A 271 -39.46 10.15 -15.04
CA HIS A 271 -39.35 11.51 -14.50
C HIS A 271 -37.93 12.13 -14.64
N PRO A 272 -37.34 12.16 -15.86
CA PRO A 272 -35.93 12.50 -16.06
C PRO A 272 -35.59 13.96 -15.73
N LYS A 273 -36.59 14.85 -15.66
CA LYS A 273 -36.39 16.28 -15.34
C LYS A 273 -36.37 16.58 -13.85
N THR A 274 -36.92 15.70 -13.02
CA THR A 274 -37.11 15.92 -11.58
C THR A 274 -36.40 14.89 -10.71
N THR A 275 -36.00 13.75 -11.28
CA THR A 275 -35.40 12.66 -10.51
C THR A 275 -34.30 11.97 -11.30
N ALA A 276 -33.08 12.05 -10.79
CA ALA A 276 -31.92 11.31 -11.31
C ALA A 276 -31.55 10.19 -10.33
N LEU A 277 -31.43 8.96 -10.83
CA LEU A 277 -30.81 7.86 -10.11
C LEU A 277 -29.38 7.70 -10.62
N LEU A 278 -28.42 7.98 -9.75
CA LEU A 278 -26.99 7.91 -10.07
C LEU A 278 -26.36 6.67 -9.45
N THR A 279 -25.65 5.90 -10.25
CA THR A 279 -24.75 4.83 -9.83
C THR A 279 -23.31 5.28 -10.08
N MET A 280 -22.41 4.89 -9.18
CA MET A 280 -21.01 5.31 -9.21
C MET A 280 -20.12 4.08 -9.14
N ASP A 281 -19.09 4.03 -9.97
CA ASP A 281 -18.12 2.95 -9.98
C ASP A 281 -16.69 3.49 -10.13
N PHE A 282 -15.77 2.90 -9.38
CA PHE A 282 -14.34 3.21 -9.44
C PHE A 282 -13.61 2.05 -10.08
N SER A 283 -12.98 2.32 -11.22
CA SER A 283 -12.16 1.34 -11.91
C SER A 283 -10.75 1.32 -11.30
N GLU A 284 -10.20 0.11 -11.21
CA GLU A 284 -8.77 -0.12 -10.98
C GLU A 284 -7.90 0.71 -11.95
N ALA A 285 -6.78 1.27 -11.49
CA ALA A 285 -5.87 2.08 -12.31
C ALA A 285 -5.54 1.40 -13.66
N LYS A 286 -5.74 2.13 -14.75
CA LYS A 286 -5.52 1.66 -16.12
C LYS A 286 -4.27 2.30 -16.70
N SER A 287 -3.50 1.50 -17.43
CA SER A 287 -2.34 2.00 -18.18
C SER A 287 -2.73 2.37 -19.60
N VAL A 288 -2.54 3.63 -19.99
CA VAL A 288 -2.86 4.19 -21.30
C VAL A 288 -1.60 4.73 -21.98
N PRO A 289 -1.53 4.72 -23.32
CA PRO A 289 -0.40 5.27 -24.06
C PRO A 289 -0.40 6.81 -23.98
N HIS A 290 0.80 7.39 -23.99
CA HIS A 290 1.01 8.86 -23.95
C HIS A 290 0.52 9.58 -25.20
N SER A 291 0.31 8.87 -26.31
CA SER A 291 -0.17 9.42 -27.58
C SER A 291 -0.95 8.36 -28.35
N SER A 292 -1.94 8.77 -29.13
CA SER A 292 -2.70 7.91 -30.03
C SER A 292 -1.84 7.33 -31.17
N VAL A 293 -0.71 7.97 -31.48
CA VAL A 293 0.26 7.53 -32.50
C VAL A 293 1.65 7.59 -31.89
N GLN A 294 2.21 6.43 -31.54
CA GLN A 294 3.59 6.32 -31.09
C GLN A 294 4.49 5.99 -32.29
N ILE A 295 5.29 6.96 -32.75
CA ILE A 295 6.37 6.74 -33.73
C ILE A 295 7.70 7.04 -33.02
N GLY A 296 8.66 6.13 -33.10
CA GLY A 296 10.03 6.31 -32.60
C GLY A 296 10.31 5.80 -31.19
N THR A 297 11.46 6.18 -30.63
CA THR A 297 12.07 5.70 -29.36
C THR A 297 11.20 5.86 -28.10
N SER A 298 10.04 6.50 -28.21
CA SER A 298 8.99 6.56 -27.19
C SER A 298 8.29 5.20 -26.93
N HIS A 299 8.55 4.18 -27.75
CA HIS A 299 8.12 2.78 -27.48
C HIS A 299 8.67 2.20 -26.17
N PHE A 300 9.69 2.84 -25.58
CA PHE A 300 10.32 2.42 -24.32
C PHE A 300 9.84 3.21 -23.10
N LEU A 301 8.90 4.16 -23.26
CA LEU A 301 8.30 4.85 -22.11
C LEU A 301 7.23 3.96 -21.46
N SER A 302 7.27 3.88 -20.14
CA SER A 302 6.20 3.21 -19.38
C SER A 302 4.87 3.90 -19.67
N LEU A 303 3.83 3.09 -19.90
CA LEU A 303 2.46 3.57 -20.09
C LEU A 303 2.06 4.47 -18.91
N TYR A 304 1.35 5.53 -19.24
CA TYR A 304 0.79 6.47 -18.28
C TYR A 304 -0.34 5.79 -17.52
N LYS A 305 -0.43 6.01 -16.21
CA LYS A 305 -1.47 5.38 -15.39
C LYS A 305 -2.54 6.39 -15.06
N VAL A 306 -3.80 5.97 -15.24
CA VAL A 306 -4.97 6.78 -14.96
C VAL A 306 -5.93 6.03 -14.06
N ASN A 307 -6.58 6.76 -13.16
CA ASN A 307 -7.75 6.27 -12.45
C ASN A 307 -8.99 6.65 -13.25
N ILE A 308 -9.95 5.72 -13.33
CA ILE A 308 -11.22 5.95 -14.03
C ILE A 308 -12.35 5.87 -13.01
N PHE A 309 -13.19 6.90 -13.00
CA PHE A 309 -14.39 6.98 -12.19
C PHE A 309 -15.59 7.16 -13.11
N ALA A 310 -16.60 6.32 -12.99
CA ALA A 310 -17.81 6.42 -13.78
C ALA A 310 -18.97 6.84 -12.88
N ILE A 311 -19.73 7.85 -13.32
CA ILE A 311 -21.05 8.18 -12.79
C ILE A 311 -22.06 7.86 -13.88
N GLU A 312 -22.93 6.88 -13.66
CA GLU A 312 -24.02 6.54 -14.56
C GLU A 312 -25.34 7.09 -14.02
N ASN A 313 -26.08 7.78 -14.89
CA ASN A 313 -27.47 8.11 -14.66
C ASN A 313 -28.34 7.00 -15.26
N GLU A 314 -28.81 6.10 -14.40
CA GLU A 314 -29.63 4.93 -14.74
C GLU A 314 -30.97 5.29 -15.41
N GLY A 315 -31.51 6.46 -15.04
CA GLY A 315 -32.73 7.03 -15.61
C GLY A 315 -32.55 7.49 -17.05
N LEU A 316 -31.40 8.07 -17.37
CA LEU A 316 -31.08 8.60 -18.70
C LEU A 316 -30.22 7.65 -19.55
N ARG A 317 -29.73 6.55 -18.98
CA ARG A 317 -28.72 5.65 -19.58
C ARG A 317 -27.50 6.44 -20.09
N ARG A 318 -27.04 7.39 -19.29
CA ARG A 318 -25.89 8.24 -19.60
C ARG A 318 -24.78 7.97 -18.60
N SER A 319 -23.63 7.58 -19.11
CA SER A 319 -22.41 7.42 -18.31
C SER A 319 -21.50 8.61 -18.52
N ASN A 320 -21.11 9.27 -17.43
CA ASN A 320 -20.04 10.25 -17.39
C ASN A 320 -18.80 9.55 -16.84
N ILE A 321 -17.74 9.49 -17.65
CA ILE A 321 -16.49 8.84 -17.28
C ILE A 321 -15.46 9.93 -17.04
N TYR A 322 -14.94 9.97 -15.82
CA TYR A 322 -13.86 10.85 -15.39
C TYR A 322 -12.56 10.05 -15.38
N ILE A 323 -11.51 10.67 -15.90
CA ILE A 323 -10.18 10.09 -15.97
C ILE A 323 -9.24 11.05 -15.25
N PHE A 324 -8.51 10.54 -14.28
CA PHE A 324 -7.57 11.31 -13.46
C PHE A 324 -6.16 10.72 -13.59
N ASP A 325 -5.15 11.58 -13.59
CA ASP A 325 -3.76 11.15 -13.48
C ASP A 325 -3.51 10.50 -12.11
N GLU A 326 -2.71 9.43 -12.07
CA GLU A 326 -2.18 8.91 -10.80
C GLU A 326 -1.12 9.86 -10.19
N ALA A 327 -0.47 10.70 -11.01
CA ALA A 327 0.57 11.64 -10.58
C ALA A 327 0.05 13.00 -10.06
N GLU A 328 -1.26 13.29 -10.20
CA GLU A 328 -1.89 14.51 -9.67
C GLU A 328 -2.54 14.33 -8.28
N GLN A 329 -2.24 13.22 -7.57
CA GLN A 329 -2.75 12.94 -6.22
C GLN A 329 -1.69 13.05 -5.12
#